data_AF-A0A951PAS3-F1
#
_entry.id   AF-A0A951PAS3-F1
#
_cell.length_a   1.000
_cell.length_b   1.000
_cell.length_c   1.000
_cell.angle_alpha   90.00
_cell.angle_beta   90.00
_cell.angle_gamma   90.00
#
_symmetry.space_group_name_H-M   'P 1'
#
loop_
_entity.id
_entity.type
_entity.pdbx_description
1 polymer ?
#
loop_
_entity_poly.entity_id
_entity_poly.type
_entity_poly.pdbx_seq_one_letter_code
_entity_poly.pdbx_strand_id
1 'polypeptide(L)' 'MPMRIIGLTGGVSMGKTTVSRYLHDRYGLPILDADLYARQVVEPGTELLAK' A
#
# COMPACT_ATOMS: atom_id res chain seq x y z
N MET A 1 23.25 5.01 -1.77
CA MET A 1 22.59 4.86 -0.46
C MET A 1 21.57 3.74 -0.57
N PRO A 2 21.38 2.88 0.45
CA PRO A 2 20.33 1.87 0.41
C PRO A 2 18.95 2.54 0.39
N MET A 3 18.01 1.92 -0.31
CA MET A 3 16.61 2.34 -0.34
C MET A 3 16.01 2.23 1.08
N ARG A 4 15.40 3.31 1.57
CA ARG A 4 14.76 3.33 2.89
C ARG A 4 13.27 2.98 2.74
N ILE A 5 12.81 1.96 3.46
CA ILE A 5 11.40 1.55 3.49
C ILE A 5 10.77 2.14 4.76
N ILE A 6 9.59 2.75 4.62
CA ILE A 6 8.85 3.38 5.72
C ILE A 6 7.45 2.76 5.77
N GLY A 7 7.10 2.18 6.91
CA GLY A 7 5.75 1.66 7.16
C GLY A 7 4.83 2.73 7.73
N LEU A 8 3.76 3.07 6.99
CA LEU A 8 2.69 3.93 7.49
C LEU A 8 1.57 3.08 8.10
N THR A 9 1.40 3.16 9.43
CA THR A 9 0.43 2.36 10.19
C THR A 9 -0.54 3.25 10.98
N GLY A 10 -1.56 2.63 11.58
CA GLY A 10 -2.63 3.29 12.33
C GLY A 10 -3.97 2.57 12.18
N GLY A 11 -4.92 2.87 13.08
CA GLY A 11 -6.27 2.30 13.05
C GLY A 11 -7.09 2.70 11.81
N VAL A 12 -8.27 2.07 11.66
CA VAL A 12 -9.26 2.48 10.66
C VAL A 12 -9.66 3.94 10.90
N SER A 13 -9.88 4.70 9.82
CA SER A 13 -10.24 6.13 9.86
C SER A 13 -9.17 7.11 10.41
N MET A 14 -7.94 6.66 10.67
CA MET A 14 -6.85 7.52 11.19
C MET A 14 -6.10 8.32 10.10
N GLY A 15 -6.69 8.49 8.90
CA GLY A 15 -6.11 9.33 7.85
C GLY A 15 -4.86 8.77 7.14
N LYS A 16 -4.55 7.48 7.27
CA LYS A 16 -3.39 6.84 6.59
C LYS A 16 -3.36 7.12 5.09
N THR A 17 -4.49 6.96 4.40
CA THR A 17 -4.61 7.24 2.96
C THR A 17 -4.37 8.71 2.62
N THR A 18 -4.75 9.63 3.51
CA THR A 18 -4.49 11.07 3.33
C THR A 18 -3.01 11.36 3.44
N VAL A 19 -2.33 10.79 4.43
CA VAL A 19 -0.89 10.96 4.63
C VAL A 19 -0.08 10.33 3.50
N SER A 20 -0.43 9.11 3.06
CA SER A 20 0.29 8.47 1.94
C SER A 20 0.15 9.25 0.63
N ARG A 21 -1.05 9.78 0.32
CA ARG A 21 -1.26 10.68 -0.83
C ARG A 21 -0.43 11.95 -0.74
N TYR A 22 -0.44 12.62 0.42
CA TYR A 22 0.39 13.80 0.62
C TYR A 22 1.89 13.50 0.38
N LEU A 23 2.38 12.37 0.89
CA LEU A 23 3.78 11.96 0.69
C LEU A 23 4.11 11.73 -0.79
N HIS A 24 3.17 11.12 -1.53
CA HIS A 24 3.28 10.95 -2.98
C HIS A 24 3.28 12.29 -3.71
N ASP A 25 2.25 13.10 -3.51
CA ASP A 25 2.03 14.34 -4.27
C ASP A 25 3.12 15.37 -3.99
N ARG A 26 3.61 15.44 -2.74
CA ARG A 26 4.57 16.46 -2.32
C ARG A 26 6.03 16.07 -2.58
N TYR A 27 6.37 14.78 -2.44
CA TYR A 27 7.76 14.33 -2.47
C TYR A 27 8.03 13.30 -3.57
N GLY A 28 7.04 12.92 -4.37
CA GLY A 28 7.17 11.91 -5.43
C GLY A 28 7.49 10.51 -4.89
N LEU A 29 7.14 10.23 -3.63
CA LEU A 29 7.44 8.93 -3.03
C LEU A 29 6.52 7.85 -3.61
N PRO A 30 7.07 6.68 -3.99
CA PRO A 30 6.24 5.55 -4.38
C PRO A 30 5.48 5.03 -3.17
N ILE A 31 4.19 4.76 -3.36
CA ILE A 31 3.31 4.21 -2.33
C ILE A 31 3.03 2.74 -2.65
N LEU A 32 3.37 1.88 -1.70
CA LEU A 32 3.04 0.46 -1.73
C LEU A 32 1.83 0.24 -0.81
N ASP A 33 0.65 0.08 -1.39
CA ASP A 33 -0.60 -0.05 -0.64
C ASP A 33 -0.90 -1.53 -0.32
N ALA A 34 -0.75 -1.89 0.95
CA ALA A 34 -0.96 -3.26 1.42
C ALA A 34 -2.42 -3.73 1.24
N ASP A 35 -3.41 -2.85 1.42
CA ASP A 35 -4.83 -3.22 1.27
C ASP A 35 -5.15 -3.51 -0.21
N LEU A 36 -4.54 -2.76 -1.13
CA LEU A 36 -4.65 -3.03 -2.57
C LEU A 36 -4.01 -4.38 -2.93
N TYR A 37 -2.78 -4.63 -2.50
CA TYR A 37 -2.10 -5.89 -2.81
C TYR A 37 -2.82 -7.09 -2.21
N ALA A 38 -3.33 -6.97 -0.99
CA ALA A 38 -4.11 -8.03 -0.35
C ALA A 38 -5.36 -8.40 -1.16
N ARG A 39 -6.00 -7.43 -1.83
CA ARG A 39 -7.15 -7.70 -2.74
C ARG A 39 -6.70 -8.32 -4.05
N GLN A 40 -5.62 -7.82 -4.64
CA GLN A 40 -5.10 -8.32 -5.91
C GLN A 40 -4.70 -9.79 -5.83
N VAL A 41 -4.04 -10.21 -4.74
CA VAL A 41 -3.62 -11.61 -4.59
C VAL A 41 -4.79 -12.57 -4.40
N VAL A 42 -5.98 -12.10 -4.06
CA VAL A 42 -7.20 -12.92 -3.92
C VAL A 42 -8.17 -12.72 -5.08
N GLU A 43 -7.71 -12.21 -6.22
CA GLU A 43 -8.55 -12.20 -7.42
C GLU A 43 -8.71 -13.62 -7.98
N PRO A 44 -9.89 -14.00 -8.50
CA PRO A 44 -10.09 -15.31 -9.11
C PRO A 44 -9.07 -15.59 -10.23
N GLY A 45 -8.42 -16.75 -10.18
CA GLY A 45 -7.43 -17.16 -11.18
C GLY A 45 -6.00 -16.68 -10.92
N THR A 46 -5.75 -15.95 -9.84
CA THR A 46 -4.38 -15.72 -9.31
C THR A 46 -3.81 -17.01 -8.72
N GLU A 47 -2.49 -17.15 -8.63
CA GLU A 47 -1.85 -18.36 -8.06
C GLU A 47 -2.39 -18.73 -6.67
N LEU A 48 -2.78 -17.74 -5.85
CA LEU A 48 -3.31 -17.96 -4.51
C LEU A 48 -4.72 -18.56 -4.51
N LEU A 49 -5.54 -18.28 -5.54
CA LEU A 49 -6.92 -18.77 -5.66
C LEU A 49 -7.16 -19.64 -6.91
N ALA A 50 -6.13 -19.94 -7.67
CA ALA A 50 -6.16 -20.84 -8.81
C ALA A 50 -6.15 -22.28 -8.29
N LYS A 51 -7.34 -22.75 -7.87
CA LYS A 51 -7.70 -24.15 -7.57
C LYS A 51 -6.55 -25.13 -7.31
#